data_AF-A0AAW1XCW6-F1
#
_entry.id   AF-A0AAW1XCW6-F1
#
_cell.length_a   1.000
_cell.length_b   1.000
_cell.length_c   1.000
_cell.angle_alpha   90.00
_cell.angle_beta   90.00
_cell.angle_gamma   90.00
#
_symmetry.space_group_name_H-M   'P 1'
#
loop_
_entity.id
_entity.type
_entity.pdbx_description
1 polymer ?
#
loop_
_entity_poly.entity_id
_entity_poly.type
_entity_poly.pdbx_seq_one_letter_code
_entity_poly.pdbx_strand_id
1 'polypeptide(L)'
;MGSFQTPKGQSSMLLETSCGYLLQELQMIWDEIGQEQFEREKELAEAEAEFTHLLLSLGERSLPGRPEKMAGTLKEQLDSITPALREMRLRKEDRVNKFRTVQGQIQKISAEIAGQSEYENSSSDVKVNENDLSLKKLEEYQTELQRLHNEKNERLKRVEKYISSIQKLSSILGTDSSMVITKVHPSLNELCGIAKNISNSILVKLNSTVKSLEEEKQKRFEKVMIYLYTKLLDSSDANSLVRQNISMIYFSAYTVSAYHHLGKALTTCGISWTHPIKIFNCFSHVTSLLSVSSAEVSDPGSLTQNIIQQAEAEVKRLDQLKASKMKELFIKKQNELKEICNKSHMEIPMQSEMDNIINLMNSGEIDHADLVMNMDQQISRAEEEASSRKTIMEKVEKWMLARDEERWLEEYGRDENRYSVRRGAHKNLRRAERARVLVNKIPALVDLLIENTKSWKKKERRLSFMMRYLSEQYKGK
;
A
#
# COMPACT_ATOMS: atom_id res chain seq x y z
N MET A 1 -71.19 74.49 28.74
CA MET A 1 -72.36 75.07 28.02
C MET A 1 -73.10 73.91 27.38
N GLY A 2 -74.41 73.69 27.48
CA GLY A 2 -75.50 74.19 28.34
C GLY A 2 -76.42 72.98 28.61
N SER A 3 -76.91 72.78 29.82
CA SER A 3 -78.14 73.36 30.38
C SER A 3 -79.37 73.13 29.50
N PHE A 4 -80.10 72.06 29.81
CA PHE A 4 -81.56 72.05 29.77
C PHE A 4 -82.06 71.71 31.16
N GLN A 5 -82.58 72.73 31.85
CA GLN A 5 -83.37 72.61 33.07
C GLN A 5 -84.80 72.21 32.71
N THR A 6 -85.36 71.29 33.48
CA THR A 6 -86.81 71.21 33.72
C THR A 6 -87.06 71.22 35.23
N PRO A 7 -88.22 71.73 35.67
CA PRO A 7 -88.34 72.42 36.95
C PRO A 7 -88.76 71.48 38.10
N LYS A 8 -88.31 71.82 39.31
CA LYS A 8 -88.82 71.28 40.56
C LYS A 8 -90.24 71.80 40.81
N GLY A 9 -91.22 70.91 40.68
CA GLY A 9 -92.54 71.00 41.31
C GLY A 9 -92.53 70.26 42.65
N GLN A 10 -93.23 70.84 43.62
CA GLN A 10 -93.17 70.59 45.06
C GLN A 10 -93.64 69.21 45.54
N SER A 11 -92.93 68.71 46.55
CA SER A 11 -93.43 68.17 47.82
C SER A 11 -94.58 67.16 47.81
N SER A 12 -94.27 65.90 48.11
CA SER A 12 -94.90 65.26 49.27
C SER A 12 -93.96 64.21 49.86
N MET A 13 -93.80 64.26 51.17
CA MET A 13 -93.38 63.16 52.01
C MET A 13 -93.98 61.83 51.50
N LEU A 14 -93.13 60.84 51.24
CA LEU A 14 -93.49 59.44 51.46
C LEU A 14 -92.40 58.86 52.35
N LEU A 15 -92.52 59.18 53.64
CA LEU A 15 -92.02 58.30 54.69
C LEU A 15 -92.68 56.93 54.50
N GLU A 16 -91.85 55.89 54.59
CA GLU A 16 -92.20 54.65 55.30
C GLU A 16 -93.55 54.02 54.94
N THR A 17 -93.63 53.43 53.75
CA THR A 17 -94.62 52.36 53.51
C THR A 17 -93.86 51.04 53.37
N SER A 18 -94.36 49.99 54.04
CA SER A 18 -93.81 48.63 53.99
C SER A 18 -93.58 48.09 52.57
N CYS A 19 -94.29 48.63 51.57
CA CYS A 19 -94.19 48.25 50.16
C CYS A 19 -92.93 48.81 49.44
N GLY A 20 -92.48 50.02 49.77
CA GLY A 20 -91.30 50.62 49.14
C GLY A 20 -89.99 49.93 49.53
N TYR A 21 -89.89 49.52 50.81
CA TYR A 21 -88.76 48.71 51.31
C TYR A 21 -88.74 47.32 50.66
N LEU A 22 -89.92 46.69 50.52
CA LEU A 22 -90.07 45.36 49.90
C LEU A 22 -89.67 45.36 48.41
N LEU A 23 -89.98 46.43 47.67
CA LEU A 23 -89.55 46.59 46.27
C LEU A 23 -88.03 46.77 46.15
N GLN A 24 -87.40 47.49 47.07
CA GLN A 24 -85.95 47.67 47.07
C GLN A 24 -85.22 46.36 47.43
N GLU A 25 -85.73 45.60 48.41
CA GLU A 25 -85.22 44.26 48.75
C GLU A 25 -85.43 43.27 47.59
N LEU A 26 -86.59 43.29 46.93
CA LEU A 26 -86.84 42.45 45.74
C LEU A 26 -85.94 42.82 44.56
N GLN A 27 -85.64 44.11 44.37
CA GLN A 27 -84.70 44.56 43.34
C GLN A 27 -83.28 44.09 43.66
N MET A 28 -82.84 44.20 44.92
CA MET A 28 -81.54 43.68 45.37
C MET A 28 -81.45 42.16 45.15
N ILE A 29 -82.47 41.39 45.51
CA ILE A 29 -82.51 39.94 45.30
C ILE A 29 -82.50 39.61 43.80
N TRP A 30 -83.22 40.36 42.97
CA TRP A 30 -83.24 40.16 41.52
C TRP A 30 -81.87 40.44 40.90
N ASP A 31 -81.20 41.52 41.32
CA ASP A 31 -79.87 41.88 40.86
C ASP A 31 -78.82 40.85 41.34
N GLU A 32 -78.94 40.34 42.57
CA GLU A 32 -78.10 39.26 43.12
C GLU A 32 -78.30 37.93 42.37
N ILE A 33 -79.55 37.50 42.16
CA ILE A 33 -79.86 36.27 41.40
C ILE A 33 -79.41 36.41 39.95
N GLY A 34 -79.60 37.59 39.34
CA GLY A 34 -79.15 37.89 37.98
C GLY A 34 -77.63 37.87 37.85
N GLN A 35 -76.91 38.39 38.85
CA GLN A 35 -75.44 38.31 38.93
C GLN A 35 -74.96 36.87 39.11
N GLU A 36 -75.56 36.10 40.02
CA GLU A 36 -75.19 34.70 40.26
C GLU A 36 -75.44 33.83 39.01
N GLN A 37 -76.54 34.10 38.30
CA GLN A 37 -76.85 33.44 37.02
C GLN A 37 -75.83 33.80 35.94
N PHE A 38 -75.51 35.10 35.77
CA PHE A 38 -74.52 35.56 34.79
C PHE A 38 -73.11 35.02 35.08
N GLU A 39 -72.72 34.95 36.36
CA GLU A 39 -71.45 34.35 36.78
C GLU A 39 -71.38 32.86 36.43
N ARG A 40 -72.44 32.09 36.69
CA ARG A 40 -72.50 30.67 36.32
C ARG A 40 -72.49 30.44 34.81
N GLU A 41 -73.15 31.30 34.02
CA GLU A 41 -73.10 31.25 32.55
C GLU A 41 -71.68 31.51 32.03
N LYS A 42 -71.00 32.49 32.61
CA LYS A 42 -69.61 32.81 32.29
C LYS A 42 -68.66 31.66 32.67
N GLU A 43 -68.75 31.13 33.89
CA GLU A 43 -67.94 30.00 34.36
C GLU A 43 -68.14 28.76 33.49
N LEU A 44 -69.39 28.48 33.10
CA LEU A 44 -69.70 27.37 32.20
C LEU A 44 -69.04 27.57 30.82
N ALA A 45 -69.15 28.76 30.23
CA ALA A 45 -68.54 29.07 28.93
C ALA A 45 -67.00 28.96 28.98
N GLU A 46 -66.36 29.43 30.06
CA GLU A 46 -64.91 29.29 30.27
C GLU A 46 -64.50 27.83 30.44
N ALA A 47 -65.24 27.05 31.23
CA ALA A 47 -65.03 25.63 31.43
C ALA A 47 -65.19 24.82 30.11
N GLU A 48 -66.20 25.13 29.31
CA GLU A 48 -66.41 24.51 27.99
C GLU A 48 -65.29 24.88 27.01
N ALA A 49 -64.86 26.14 26.98
CA ALA A 49 -63.76 26.58 26.14
C ALA A 49 -62.44 25.87 26.50
N GLU A 50 -62.14 25.77 27.80
CA GLU A 50 -60.97 25.01 28.28
C GLU A 50 -61.06 23.53 27.90
N PHE A 51 -62.24 22.93 28.06
CA PHE A 51 -62.47 21.54 27.72
C PHE A 51 -62.24 21.26 26.23
N THR A 52 -62.76 22.12 25.34
CA THR A 52 -62.52 22.02 23.90
C THR A 52 -61.04 22.22 23.57
N HIS A 53 -60.36 23.17 24.22
CA HIS A 53 -58.93 23.37 24.03
C HIS A 53 -58.10 22.14 24.44
N LEU A 54 -58.43 21.51 25.55
CA LEU A 54 -57.78 20.28 26.02
C LEU A 54 -58.01 19.10 25.04
N LEU A 55 -59.22 18.93 24.53
CA LEU A 55 -59.54 17.92 23.51
C LEU A 55 -58.72 18.12 22.23
N LEU A 56 -58.65 19.37 21.72
CA LEU A 56 -57.85 19.71 20.55
C LEU A 56 -56.36 19.44 20.79
N SER A 57 -55.84 19.87 21.94
CA SER A 57 -54.42 19.67 22.30
C SER A 57 -54.05 18.19 22.39
N LEU A 58 -54.95 17.35 22.92
CA LEU A 58 -54.76 15.90 23.02
C LEU A 58 -55.11 15.13 21.74
N GLY A 59 -55.72 15.80 20.75
CA GLY A 59 -56.23 15.18 19.53
C GLY A 59 -57.40 14.20 19.77
N GLU A 60 -58.15 14.38 20.85
CA GLU A 60 -59.29 13.54 21.23
C GLU A 60 -60.60 14.17 20.73
N ARG A 61 -61.54 13.37 20.21
CA ARG A 61 -62.85 13.86 19.72
C ARG A 61 -63.87 14.03 20.83
N SER A 62 -63.80 13.21 21.88
CA SER A 62 -64.72 13.24 23.02
C SER A 62 -64.13 12.46 24.20
N LEU A 63 -64.65 12.72 25.40
CA LEU A 63 -64.35 11.91 26.58
C LEU A 63 -65.20 10.63 26.59
N PRO A 64 -64.61 9.45 26.80
CA PRO A 64 -65.35 8.20 26.96
C PRO A 64 -66.35 8.29 28.11
N GLY A 65 -67.63 7.99 27.85
CA GLY A 65 -68.68 7.91 28.87
C GLY A 65 -69.40 9.23 29.20
N ARG A 66 -69.01 10.37 28.62
CA ARG A 66 -69.72 11.65 28.79
C ARG A 66 -70.75 11.86 27.66
N PRO A 67 -72.02 12.17 27.96
CA PRO A 67 -73.00 12.55 26.94
C PRO A 67 -72.63 13.88 26.26
N GLU A 68 -72.81 13.97 24.94
CA GLU A 68 -72.45 15.16 24.12
C GLU A 68 -73.32 16.39 24.41
N LYS A 69 -74.50 16.21 25.02
CA LYS A 69 -75.42 17.29 25.41
C LYS A 69 -75.69 17.22 26.91
N MET A 70 -75.32 18.27 27.63
CA MET A 70 -75.67 18.42 29.03
C MET A 70 -77.07 19.00 29.15
N ALA A 71 -78.00 18.23 29.72
CA ALA A 71 -79.37 18.66 29.99
C ALA A 71 -79.54 18.90 31.49
N GLY A 72 -80.05 20.07 31.87
CA GLY A 72 -80.24 20.45 33.28
C GLY A 72 -80.09 21.95 33.52
N THR A 73 -80.13 22.34 34.79
CA THR A 73 -79.81 23.71 35.25
C THR A 73 -78.33 24.01 35.08
N LEU A 74 -77.93 25.29 34.98
CA LEU A 74 -76.51 25.67 34.86
C LEU A 74 -75.62 25.07 35.96
N LYS A 75 -76.17 24.93 37.17
CA LYS A 75 -75.48 24.29 38.30
C LYS A 75 -75.19 22.81 38.04
N GLU A 76 -76.16 22.07 37.52
CA GLU A 76 -75.99 20.64 37.15
C GLU A 76 -75.02 20.48 35.96
N GLN A 77 -75.02 21.41 35.02
CA GLN A 77 -74.05 21.44 33.92
C GLN A 77 -72.63 21.71 34.44
N LEU A 78 -72.47 22.62 35.41
CA LEU A 78 -71.18 22.94 36.02
C LEU A 78 -70.64 21.80 36.91
N ASP A 79 -71.53 21.16 37.69
CA ASP A 79 -71.18 20.01 38.54
C ASP A 79 -70.73 18.80 37.71
N SER A 80 -71.24 18.67 36.48
CA SER A 80 -70.89 17.59 35.57
C SER A 80 -69.67 17.89 34.68
N ILE A 81 -69.37 19.16 34.33
CA ILE A 81 -68.15 19.52 33.58
C ILE A 81 -66.90 19.54 34.46
N THR A 82 -67.04 19.89 35.74
CA THR A 82 -65.92 19.97 36.70
C THR A 82 -65.08 18.69 36.80
N PRO A 83 -65.67 17.48 37.02
CA PRO A 83 -64.90 16.24 37.07
C PRO A 83 -64.27 15.88 35.70
N ALA A 84 -64.96 16.17 34.59
CA ALA A 84 -64.46 15.93 33.24
C ALA A 84 -63.23 16.78 32.90
N LEU A 85 -63.23 18.05 33.31
CA LEU A 85 -62.07 18.95 33.21
C LEU A 85 -60.89 18.45 34.02
N ARG A 86 -61.12 18.01 35.27
CA ARG A 86 -60.05 17.43 36.10
C ARG A 86 -59.41 16.21 35.44
N GLU A 87 -60.21 15.31 34.87
CA GLU A 87 -59.69 14.15 34.16
C GLU A 87 -58.86 14.55 32.93
N MET A 88 -59.33 15.51 32.13
CA MET A 88 -58.60 15.99 30.95
C MET A 88 -57.28 16.70 31.31
N ARG A 89 -57.26 17.46 32.40
CA ARG A 89 -56.04 18.08 32.93
C ARG A 89 -55.01 17.01 33.33
N LEU A 90 -55.44 15.95 34.03
CA LEU A 90 -54.56 14.83 34.40
C LEU A 90 -54.04 14.09 33.15
N ARG A 91 -54.90 13.81 32.17
CA ARG A 91 -54.47 13.19 30.90
C ARG A 91 -53.44 14.06 30.16
N LYS A 92 -53.63 15.37 30.15
CA LYS A 92 -52.67 16.33 29.58
C LYS A 92 -51.34 16.24 30.32
N GLU A 93 -51.33 16.28 31.65
CA GLU A 93 -50.12 16.19 32.46
C GLU A 93 -49.35 14.88 32.21
N ASP A 94 -50.04 13.74 32.24
CA ASP A 94 -49.47 12.43 31.91
C ASP A 94 -48.87 12.40 30.51
N ARG A 95 -49.55 13.02 29.55
CA ARG A 95 -49.08 13.10 28.16
C ARG A 95 -47.84 13.96 28.05
N VAL A 96 -47.83 15.14 28.66
CA VAL A 96 -46.66 16.04 28.72
C VAL A 96 -45.46 15.31 29.32
N ASN A 97 -45.65 14.56 30.41
CA ASN A 97 -44.57 13.78 31.04
C ASN A 97 -44.01 12.70 30.10
N LYS A 98 -44.88 12.00 29.33
CA LYS A 98 -44.45 11.04 28.30
C LYS A 98 -43.66 11.71 27.18
N PHE A 99 -44.14 12.83 26.64
CA PHE A 99 -43.43 13.59 25.61
C PHE A 99 -42.06 14.08 26.12
N ARG A 100 -42.01 14.66 27.33
CA ARG A 100 -40.76 15.12 27.95
C ARG A 100 -39.75 13.98 28.06
N THR A 101 -40.20 12.80 28.46
CA THR A 101 -39.35 11.61 28.59
C THR A 101 -38.81 11.17 27.23
N VAL A 102 -39.67 10.97 26.23
CA VAL A 102 -39.27 10.50 24.90
C VAL A 102 -38.36 11.52 24.21
N GLN A 103 -38.72 12.81 24.23
CA GLN A 103 -37.91 13.87 23.64
C GLN A 103 -36.56 14.02 24.34
N GLY A 104 -36.50 13.87 25.67
CA GLY A 104 -35.23 13.84 26.41
C GLY A 104 -34.34 12.66 26.03
N GLN A 105 -34.92 11.47 25.84
CA GLN A 105 -34.18 10.31 25.32
C GLN A 105 -33.66 10.54 23.89
N ILE A 106 -34.47 11.14 23.02
CA ILE A 106 -34.05 11.52 21.66
C ILE A 106 -32.86 12.48 21.70
N GLN A 107 -32.92 13.52 22.54
CA GLN A 107 -31.81 14.47 22.69
C GLN A 107 -30.54 13.78 23.19
N LYS A 108 -30.65 12.92 24.21
CA LYS A 108 -29.51 12.15 24.74
C LYS A 108 -28.86 11.29 23.65
N ILE A 109 -29.63 10.48 22.94
CA ILE A 109 -29.09 9.59 21.89
C ILE A 109 -28.53 10.40 20.73
N SER A 110 -29.19 11.51 20.35
CA SER A 110 -28.70 12.40 19.30
C SER A 110 -27.35 13.02 19.67
N ALA A 111 -27.17 13.45 20.92
CA ALA A 111 -25.92 13.97 21.44
C ALA A 111 -24.81 12.89 21.42
N GLU A 112 -25.11 11.67 21.86
CA GLU A 112 -24.18 10.54 21.78
C GLU A 112 -23.76 10.21 20.34
N ILE A 113 -24.73 10.21 19.40
CA ILE A 113 -24.49 10.02 17.96
C ILE A 113 -23.63 11.15 17.37
N ALA A 114 -23.81 12.38 17.86
CA ALA A 114 -22.99 13.53 17.49
C ALA A 114 -21.58 13.49 18.12
N GLY A 115 -21.37 12.64 19.13
CA GLY A 115 -20.10 12.50 19.83
C GLY A 115 -19.92 13.47 21.00
N GLN A 116 -21.01 14.05 21.51
CA GLN A 116 -21.02 14.84 22.75
C GLN A 116 -21.03 13.88 23.95
N SER A 117 -20.08 14.06 24.87
CA SER A 117 -19.91 13.16 26.02
C SER A 117 -20.97 13.37 27.10
N GLU A 118 -21.19 12.36 27.95
CA GLU A 118 -22.12 12.38 29.08
C GLU A 118 -21.83 13.47 30.14
N TYR A 119 -20.70 14.19 30.04
CA TYR A 119 -20.32 15.25 31.00
C TYR A 119 -20.85 16.64 30.65
N GLU A 120 -21.42 16.85 29.46
CA GLU A 120 -22.16 18.08 29.16
C GLU A 120 -23.59 17.97 29.68
N ASN A 121 -23.68 17.87 31.01
CA ASN A 121 -24.92 17.96 31.76
C ASN A 121 -25.38 19.43 31.79
N SER A 122 -25.91 19.90 30.67
CA SER A 122 -26.98 20.87 30.72
C SER A 122 -28.24 20.07 30.51
N SER A 123 -28.94 19.78 31.61
CA SER A 123 -30.36 19.42 31.60
C SER A 123 -31.09 20.57 30.91
N SER A 124 -31.04 20.62 29.59
CA SER A 124 -31.87 21.51 28.79
C SER A 124 -33.28 21.05 29.09
N ASP A 125 -34.00 21.85 29.87
CA ASP A 125 -35.41 21.61 30.15
C ASP A 125 -36.10 21.37 28.80
N VAL A 126 -36.55 20.14 28.61
CA VAL A 126 -37.07 19.69 27.32
C VAL A 126 -38.39 20.40 27.13
N LYS A 127 -38.38 21.49 26.35
CA LYS A 127 -39.60 22.22 26.00
C LYS A 127 -40.51 21.33 25.17
N VAL A 128 -41.55 20.82 25.81
CA VAL A 128 -42.64 20.09 25.15
C VAL A 128 -43.58 21.09 24.50
N ASN A 129 -43.94 20.86 23.24
CA ASN A 129 -45.00 21.62 22.60
C ASN A 129 -46.35 21.21 23.21
N GLU A 130 -46.96 22.08 24.00
CA GLU A 130 -48.24 21.79 24.64
C GLU A 130 -49.45 21.87 23.70
N ASN A 131 -49.28 22.43 22.50
CA ASN A 131 -50.38 22.63 21.55
C ASN A 131 -50.72 21.36 20.74
N ASP A 132 -49.79 20.39 20.65
CA ASP A 132 -50.00 19.11 19.97
C ASP A 132 -49.40 17.96 20.79
N LEU A 133 -50.25 17.40 21.65
CA LEU A 133 -49.98 16.27 22.52
C LEU A 133 -50.71 15.00 22.02
N SER A 134 -51.02 14.95 20.73
CA SER A 134 -51.77 13.87 20.12
C SER A 134 -51.04 12.52 20.21
N LEU A 135 -51.81 11.43 20.30
CA LEU A 135 -51.28 10.06 20.30
C LEU A 135 -50.41 9.78 19.06
N LYS A 136 -50.83 10.27 17.90
CA LYS A 136 -50.09 10.15 16.63
C LYS A 136 -48.72 10.83 16.73
N LYS A 137 -48.67 12.06 17.27
CA LYS A 137 -47.40 12.77 17.45
C LYS A 137 -46.46 12.05 18.41
N LEU A 138 -47.01 11.46 19.47
CA LEU A 138 -46.22 10.65 20.41
C LEU A 138 -45.63 9.40 19.73
N GLU A 139 -46.43 8.71 18.91
CA GLU A 139 -45.99 7.55 18.13
C GLU A 139 -44.89 7.91 17.11
N GLU A 140 -44.97 9.09 16.48
CA GLU A 140 -43.91 9.62 15.61
C GLU A 140 -42.59 9.78 16.37
N TYR A 141 -42.60 10.39 17.56
CA TYR A 141 -41.40 10.53 18.38
C TYR A 141 -40.87 9.17 18.88
N GLN A 142 -41.74 8.22 19.23
CA GLN A 142 -41.32 6.87 19.60
C GLN A 142 -40.67 6.12 18.42
N THR A 143 -41.20 6.29 17.21
CA THR A 143 -40.62 5.72 15.99
C THR A 143 -39.25 6.34 15.70
N GLU A 144 -39.12 7.66 15.85
CA GLU A 144 -37.84 8.36 15.68
C GLU A 144 -36.81 7.93 16.74
N LEU A 145 -37.24 7.76 17.98
CA LEU A 145 -36.38 7.24 19.05
C LEU A 145 -35.85 5.83 18.71
N GLN A 146 -36.72 4.93 18.23
CA GLN A 146 -36.30 3.60 17.80
C GLN A 146 -35.34 3.65 16.60
N ARG A 147 -35.60 4.56 15.65
CA ARG A 147 -34.72 4.79 14.49
C ARG A 147 -33.31 5.22 14.95
N LEU A 148 -33.23 6.16 15.89
CA LEU A 148 -31.96 6.63 16.44
C LEU A 148 -31.21 5.55 17.23
N HIS A 149 -31.91 4.72 18.01
CA HIS A 149 -31.32 3.56 18.68
C HIS A 149 -30.70 2.58 17.66
N ASN A 150 -31.42 2.28 16.58
CA ASN A 150 -30.92 1.43 15.51
C ASN A 150 -29.68 2.05 14.85
N GLU A 151 -29.71 3.35 14.57
CA GLU A 151 -28.58 4.08 14.00
C GLU A 151 -27.34 4.06 14.90
N LYS A 152 -27.51 4.28 16.21
CA LYS A 152 -26.43 4.16 17.20
C LYS A 152 -25.79 2.77 17.16
N ASN A 153 -26.62 1.72 17.18
CA ASN A 153 -26.14 0.34 17.16
C ASN A 153 -25.37 0.01 15.88
N GLU A 154 -25.86 0.46 14.72
CA GLU A 154 -25.16 0.25 13.45
C GLU A 154 -23.83 1.02 13.38
N ARG A 155 -23.77 2.24 13.92
CA ARG A 155 -22.52 3.01 14.00
C ARG A 155 -21.51 2.34 14.94
N LEU A 156 -21.94 1.81 16.08
CA LEU A 156 -21.07 1.05 17.00
C LEU A 156 -20.47 -0.19 16.32
N LYS A 157 -21.28 -0.98 15.63
CA LYS A 157 -20.80 -2.15 14.86
C LYS A 157 -19.76 -1.75 13.80
N ARG A 158 -19.98 -0.61 13.11
CA ARG A 158 -19.01 -0.09 12.13
C ARG A 158 -17.69 0.33 12.79
N VAL A 159 -17.76 1.04 13.91
CA VAL A 159 -16.55 1.41 14.68
C VAL A 159 -15.78 0.16 15.10
N GLU A 160 -16.45 -0.86 15.62
CA GLU A 160 -15.83 -2.13 16.00
C GLU A 160 -15.19 -2.85 14.82
N LYS A 161 -15.88 -2.87 13.66
CA LYS A 161 -15.31 -3.40 12.43
C LYS A 161 -14.02 -2.67 12.05
N TYR A 162 -14.02 -1.34 12.04
CA TYR A 162 -12.83 -0.55 11.72
C TYR A 162 -11.69 -0.77 12.71
N ILE A 163 -11.98 -0.81 14.02
CA ILE A 163 -10.97 -1.11 15.05
C ILE A 163 -10.36 -2.50 14.82
N SER A 164 -11.19 -3.51 14.55
CA SER A 164 -10.70 -4.87 14.27
C SER A 164 -9.83 -4.93 13.00
N SER A 165 -10.19 -4.17 11.96
CA SER A 165 -9.38 -4.05 10.74
C SER A 165 -8.05 -3.36 11.02
N ILE A 166 -8.04 -2.27 11.81
CA ILE A 166 -6.82 -1.58 12.22
C ILE A 166 -5.92 -2.52 13.02
N GLN A 167 -6.44 -3.27 13.98
CA GLN A 167 -5.67 -4.24 14.76
C GLN A 167 -5.03 -5.31 13.86
N LYS A 168 -5.79 -5.87 12.92
CA LYS A 168 -5.28 -6.86 11.94
C LYS A 168 -4.19 -6.27 11.04
N LEU A 169 -4.44 -5.12 10.42
CA LEU A 169 -3.47 -4.44 9.55
C LEU A 169 -2.22 -4.04 10.32
N SER A 170 -2.38 -3.52 11.53
CA SER A 170 -1.26 -3.11 12.38
C SER A 170 -0.40 -4.31 12.78
N SER A 171 -1.03 -5.45 13.09
CA SER A 171 -0.36 -6.72 13.36
C SER A 171 0.48 -7.20 12.17
N ILE A 172 -0.06 -7.14 10.94
CA ILE A 172 0.66 -7.50 9.71
C ILE A 172 1.85 -6.56 9.45
N LEU A 173 1.64 -5.25 9.63
CA LEU A 173 2.65 -4.21 9.39
C LEU A 173 3.70 -4.08 10.49
N GLY A 174 3.51 -4.76 11.63
CA GLY A 174 4.34 -4.63 12.83
C GLY A 174 4.27 -3.25 13.47
N THR A 175 3.11 -2.59 13.43
CA THR A 175 2.86 -1.26 14.02
C THR A 175 1.99 -1.37 15.27
N ASP A 176 2.14 -0.44 16.21
CA ASP A 176 1.35 -0.41 17.44
C ASP A 176 -0.09 0.04 17.16
N SER A 177 -1.04 -0.90 17.24
CA SER A 177 -2.46 -0.66 17.00
C SER A 177 -3.07 0.33 18.00
N SER A 178 -2.63 0.32 19.27
CA SER A 178 -3.08 1.26 20.30
C SER A 178 -2.66 2.69 19.96
N MET A 179 -1.42 2.87 19.49
CA MET A 179 -0.94 4.18 19.05
C MET A 179 -1.69 4.68 17.81
N VAL A 180 -2.08 3.80 16.89
CA VAL A 180 -2.88 4.17 15.71
C VAL A 180 -4.31 4.55 16.11
N ILE A 181 -4.95 3.78 17.00
CA ILE A 181 -6.32 4.04 17.46
C ILE A 181 -6.40 5.35 18.26
N THR A 182 -5.45 5.59 19.18
CA THR A 182 -5.42 6.81 20.00
C THR A 182 -5.18 8.07 19.17
N LYS A 183 -4.41 7.99 18.07
CA LYS A 183 -4.26 9.10 17.10
C LYS A 183 -5.57 9.46 16.41
N VAL A 184 -6.47 8.49 16.20
CA VAL A 184 -7.81 8.77 15.66
C VAL A 184 -8.66 9.43 16.73
N HIS A 185 -8.79 8.76 17.88
CA HIS A 185 -9.42 9.34 19.08
C HIS A 185 -9.14 8.47 20.34
N PRO A 186 -8.77 9.06 21.49
CA PRO A 186 -8.48 8.31 22.71
C PRO A 186 -9.63 7.40 23.19
N SER A 187 -10.88 7.84 23.06
CA SER A 187 -12.07 7.08 23.50
C SER A 187 -12.29 5.75 22.74
N LEU A 188 -11.58 5.53 21.64
CA LEU A 188 -11.69 4.30 20.85
C LEU A 188 -10.76 3.20 21.38
N ASN A 189 -9.81 3.57 22.22
CA ASN A 189 -8.90 2.64 22.86
C ASN A 189 -9.60 1.96 24.04
N GLU A 190 -9.51 0.63 24.12
CA GLU A 190 -10.15 -0.17 25.18
C GLU A 190 -9.67 0.23 26.58
N LEU A 191 -8.43 0.73 26.69
CA LEU A 191 -7.83 1.20 27.93
C LEU A 191 -8.40 2.52 28.45
N CYS A 192 -9.18 3.25 27.64
CA CYS A 192 -9.61 4.59 27.98
C CYS A 192 -10.83 4.60 28.91
N GLY A 193 -11.64 3.53 28.96
CA GLY A 193 -12.85 3.44 29.80
C GLY A 193 -13.96 4.45 29.47
N ILE A 194 -13.72 5.35 28.51
CA ILE A 194 -14.68 6.37 28.03
C ILE A 194 -15.60 5.74 26.98
N ALA A 195 -16.85 6.20 26.92
CA ALA A 195 -17.79 5.83 25.85
C ALA A 195 -17.18 6.09 24.46
N LYS A 196 -17.28 5.09 23.57
CA LYS A 196 -16.75 5.18 22.19
C LYS A 196 -17.45 6.32 21.44
N ASN A 197 -16.68 7.27 20.91
CA ASN A 197 -17.21 8.29 20.04
C ASN A 197 -17.64 7.68 18.69
N ILE A 198 -18.93 7.83 18.34
CA ILE A 198 -19.54 7.29 17.11
C ILE A 198 -19.97 8.39 16.12
N SER A 199 -19.39 9.59 16.25
CA SER A 199 -19.69 10.70 15.36
C SER A 199 -19.27 10.42 13.91
N ASN A 200 -19.91 11.11 12.98
CA ASN A 200 -19.56 11.02 11.55
C ASN A 200 -18.08 11.38 11.32
N SER A 201 -17.56 12.35 12.07
CA SER A 201 -16.16 12.78 11.96
C SER A 201 -15.19 11.64 12.29
N ILE A 202 -15.50 10.85 13.34
CA ILE A 202 -14.68 9.72 13.76
C ILE A 202 -14.81 8.54 12.81
N LEU A 203 -16.02 8.24 12.31
CA LEU A 203 -16.22 7.20 11.31
C LEU A 203 -15.42 7.48 10.02
N VAL A 204 -15.42 8.73 9.55
CA VAL A 204 -14.64 9.14 8.38
C VAL A 204 -13.13 9.00 8.65
N LYS A 205 -12.66 9.47 9.82
CA LYS A 205 -11.26 9.32 10.21
C LYS A 205 -10.83 7.85 10.29
N LEU A 206 -11.60 7.00 10.96
CA LEU A 206 -11.36 5.55 11.03
C LEU A 206 -11.26 4.92 9.64
N ASN A 207 -12.22 5.22 8.75
CA ASN A 207 -12.20 4.72 7.38
C ASN A 207 -10.97 5.19 6.61
N SER A 208 -10.57 6.46 6.76
CA SER A 208 -9.35 6.99 6.12
C SER A 208 -8.07 6.33 6.65
N THR A 209 -8.01 6.04 7.95
CA THR A 209 -6.88 5.33 8.57
C THR A 209 -6.80 3.88 8.08
N VAL A 210 -7.94 3.18 7.98
CA VAL A 210 -7.97 1.82 7.42
C VAL A 210 -7.46 1.82 5.97
N LYS A 211 -7.94 2.74 5.11
CA LYS A 211 -7.46 2.85 3.73
C LYS A 211 -5.96 3.12 3.65
N SER A 212 -5.45 4.06 4.44
CA SER A 212 -4.02 4.37 4.46
C SER A 212 -3.16 3.18 4.90
N LEU A 213 -3.63 2.37 5.85
CA LEU A 213 -2.95 1.14 6.26
C LEU A 213 -3.02 0.04 5.19
N GLU A 214 -4.14 -0.08 4.48
CA GLU A 214 -4.28 -0.99 3.34
C GLU A 214 -3.32 -0.62 2.20
N GLU A 215 -3.21 0.67 1.88
CA GLU A 215 -2.26 1.21 0.90
C GLU A 215 -0.81 0.95 1.31
N GLU A 216 -0.46 1.18 2.59
CA GLU A 216 0.88 0.89 3.10
C GLU A 216 1.19 -0.61 3.08
N LYS A 217 0.22 -1.48 3.42
CA LYS A 217 0.35 -2.94 3.28
C LYS A 217 0.66 -3.32 1.84
N GLN A 218 -0.09 -2.78 0.89
CA GLN A 218 0.10 -3.04 -0.54
C GLN A 218 1.49 -2.61 -1.00
N LYS A 219 1.91 -1.38 -0.66
CA LYS A 219 3.23 -0.83 -1.01
C LYS A 219 4.37 -1.68 -0.46
N ARG A 220 4.28 -2.12 0.80
CA ARG A 220 5.27 -2.98 1.43
C ARG A 220 5.34 -4.35 0.79
N PHE A 221 4.19 -4.93 0.46
CA PHE A 221 4.08 -6.20 -0.23
C PHE A 221 4.77 -6.14 -1.60
N GLU A 222 4.44 -5.16 -2.44
CA GLU A 222 5.06 -4.96 -3.75
C GLU A 222 6.58 -4.82 -3.65
N LYS A 223 7.04 -4.05 -2.66
CA LYS A 223 8.46 -3.83 -2.42
C LYS A 223 9.20 -5.12 -2.06
N VAL A 224 8.64 -5.94 -1.15
CA VAL A 224 9.18 -7.26 -0.82
C VAL A 224 9.20 -8.18 -2.03
N MET A 225 8.13 -8.19 -2.83
CA MET A 225 8.05 -9.01 -4.04
C MET A 225 9.13 -8.64 -5.05
N ILE A 226 9.35 -7.35 -5.32
CA ILE A 226 10.43 -6.87 -6.19
C ILE A 226 11.78 -7.39 -5.68
N TYR A 227 12.05 -7.29 -4.36
CA TYR A 227 13.30 -7.75 -3.79
C TYR A 227 13.54 -9.26 -3.94
N LEU A 228 12.50 -10.07 -3.73
CA LEU A 228 12.59 -11.52 -3.97
C LEU A 228 12.87 -11.83 -5.44
N TYR A 229 12.25 -11.11 -6.37
CA TYR A 229 12.49 -11.30 -7.80
C TYR A 229 13.91 -10.94 -8.23
N THR A 230 14.45 -9.81 -7.78
CA THR A 230 15.85 -9.45 -8.03
C THR A 230 16.79 -10.52 -7.48
N LYS A 231 16.52 -11.03 -6.28
CA LYS A 231 17.33 -12.09 -5.67
C LYS A 231 17.27 -13.41 -6.43
N LEU A 232 16.11 -13.80 -6.94
CA LEU A 232 15.95 -14.98 -7.80
C LEU A 232 16.71 -14.83 -9.12
N LEU A 233 16.61 -13.65 -9.76
CA LEU A 233 17.33 -13.34 -10.99
C LEU A 233 18.86 -13.40 -10.82
N ASP A 234 19.38 -12.93 -9.69
CA ASP A 234 20.83 -12.94 -9.41
C ASP A 234 21.37 -14.28 -8.92
N SER A 235 20.53 -15.12 -8.30
CA SER A 235 20.90 -16.50 -7.91
C SER A 235 20.93 -17.48 -9.09
N SER A 236 20.34 -17.08 -10.22
CA SER A 236 20.20 -17.88 -11.40
C SER A 236 21.42 -17.73 -12.31
N ASP A 237 22.40 -18.61 -12.12
CA ASP A 237 23.27 -19.14 -13.20
C ASP A 237 22.45 -19.93 -14.26
N ALA A 238 21.11 -19.89 -14.21
CA ALA A 238 20.26 -20.65 -15.11
C ALA A 238 20.09 -19.95 -16.47
N ASN A 239 20.48 -20.70 -17.50
CA ASN A 239 20.07 -20.69 -18.90
C ASN A 239 19.23 -19.50 -19.39
N SER A 240 19.61 -18.97 -20.56
CA SER A 240 18.86 -18.04 -21.43
C SER A 240 17.32 -18.18 -21.33
N LEU A 241 16.80 -19.42 -21.28
CA LEU A 241 15.37 -19.73 -21.17
C LEU A 241 14.69 -19.25 -19.87
N VAL A 242 15.37 -19.27 -18.72
CA VAL A 242 14.83 -18.79 -17.43
C VAL A 242 14.76 -17.27 -17.42
N ARG A 243 15.78 -16.59 -17.94
CA ARG A 243 15.73 -15.13 -18.16
C ARG A 243 14.63 -14.74 -19.13
N GLN A 244 14.44 -15.48 -20.22
CA GLN A 244 13.41 -15.21 -21.22
C GLN A 244 12.00 -15.43 -20.66
N ASN A 245 11.81 -16.45 -19.81
CA ASN A 245 10.55 -16.68 -19.11
C ASN A 245 10.25 -15.63 -18.04
N ILE A 246 11.24 -15.23 -17.22
CA ILE A 246 11.06 -14.17 -16.21
C ILE A 246 10.82 -12.81 -16.88
N SER A 247 11.51 -12.51 -17.99
CA SER A 247 11.29 -11.31 -18.79
C SER A 247 9.93 -11.31 -19.49
N MET A 248 9.45 -12.46 -19.99
CA MET A 248 8.08 -12.59 -20.51
C MET A 248 7.04 -12.36 -19.42
N ILE A 249 7.30 -12.79 -18.18
CA ILE A 249 6.40 -12.58 -17.04
C ILE A 249 6.36 -11.11 -16.63
N TYR A 250 7.51 -10.42 -16.65
CA TYR A 250 7.57 -8.96 -16.47
C TYR A 250 6.82 -8.21 -17.58
N PHE A 251 6.84 -8.72 -18.81
CA PHE A 251 6.10 -8.14 -19.94
C PHE A 251 4.61 -8.50 -19.93
N SER A 252 4.21 -9.62 -19.31
CA SER A 252 2.82 -10.05 -19.18
C SER A 252 2.15 -9.62 -17.88
N ALA A 253 2.80 -8.81 -17.04
CA ALA A 253 2.30 -8.41 -15.72
C ALA A 253 1.27 -7.26 -15.80
N TYR A 254 0.15 -7.54 -16.46
CA TYR A 254 -1.17 -7.14 -16.01
C TYR A 254 -2.06 -8.38 -16.12
N THR A 255 -1.91 -9.31 -15.17
CA THR A 255 -2.99 -10.17 -14.62
C THR A 255 -2.41 -11.32 -13.80
N VAL A 256 -3.13 -11.61 -12.70
CA VAL A 256 -2.87 -12.56 -11.62
C VAL A 256 -2.66 -14.03 -12.06
N SER A 257 -2.83 -14.36 -13.34
CA SER A 257 -2.76 -15.74 -13.84
C SER A 257 -1.34 -16.28 -14.06
N ALA A 258 -0.30 -15.44 -14.15
CA ALA A 258 1.05 -15.90 -14.50
C ALA A 258 1.80 -16.60 -13.34
N TYR A 259 1.50 -16.24 -12.09
CA TYR A 259 2.23 -16.74 -10.92
C TYR A 259 1.90 -18.20 -10.59
N HIS A 260 0.66 -18.63 -10.81
CA HIS A 260 0.23 -20.02 -10.61
C HIS A 260 0.89 -20.99 -11.61
N HIS A 261 1.25 -20.53 -12.81
CA HIS A 261 1.96 -21.33 -13.81
C HIS A 261 3.45 -21.48 -13.48
N LEU A 262 4.07 -20.48 -12.86
CA LEU A 262 5.47 -20.54 -12.44
C LEU A 262 5.69 -21.58 -11.33
N GLY A 263 4.80 -21.61 -10.32
CA GLY A 263 4.84 -22.60 -9.24
C GLY A 263 4.68 -24.04 -9.72
N LYS A 264 3.77 -24.28 -10.68
CA LYS A 264 3.61 -25.59 -11.33
C LYS A 264 4.82 -25.97 -12.18
N ALA A 265 5.34 -25.07 -13.01
CA ALA A 265 6.48 -25.35 -13.89
C ALA A 265 7.77 -25.69 -13.11
N LEU A 266 8.03 -24.98 -12.00
CA LEU A 266 9.17 -25.24 -11.13
C LEU A 266 9.08 -26.60 -10.41
N THR A 267 7.87 -27.07 -10.11
CA THR A 267 7.63 -28.38 -9.51
C THR A 267 7.77 -29.51 -10.52
N THR A 268 7.43 -29.26 -11.79
CA THR A 268 7.57 -30.23 -12.90
C THR A 268 9.02 -30.42 -13.35
N CYS A 269 9.90 -29.42 -13.21
CA CYS A 269 11.27 -29.50 -13.74
C CYS A 269 12.29 -30.27 -12.88
N GLY A 270 11.92 -30.80 -11.70
CA GLY A 270 12.74 -31.79 -10.97
C GLY A 270 14.22 -31.42 -10.75
N ILE A 271 14.54 -30.13 -10.56
CA ILE A 271 15.92 -29.67 -10.37
C ILE A 271 16.35 -29.96 -8.92
N SER A 272 17.43 -30.73 -8.75
CA SER A 272 18.09 -30.97 -7.47
C SER A 272 18.89 -29.72 -7.04
N TRP A 273 18.28 -28.88 -6.22
CA TRP A 273 18.85 -27.63 -5.71
C TRP A 273 19.81 -27.87 -4.54
N THR A 274 21.10 -28.12 -4.80
CA THR A 274 22.06 -28.42 -3.70
C THR A 274 22.93 -27.25 -3.25
N HIS A 275 22.93 -26.11 -3.94
CA HIS A 275 23.69 -24.91 -3.51
C HIS A 275 22.89 -23.75 -2.85
N PRO A 276 21.55 -23.58 -3.00
CA PRO A 276 20.87 -22.44 -2.39
C PRO A 276 20.35 -22.70 -0.97
N ILE A 277 20.69 -23.84 -0.36
CA ILE A 277 20.15 -24.27 0.95
C ILE A 277 20.52 -23.31 2.10
N LYS A 278 21.64 -22.58 1.99
CA LYS A 278 21.99 -21.54 2.98
C LYS A 278 21.27 -20.20 2.78
N ILE A 279 20.83 -19.89 1.55
CA ILE A 279 20.21 -18.60 1.21
C ILE A 279 18.69 -18.65 1.42
N PHE A 280 18.06 -19.80 1.20
CA PHE A 280 16.63 -20.03 1.46
C PHE A 280 16.27 -20.05 2.96
N ASN A 281 17.21 -20.47 3.83
CA ASN A 281 16.97 -20.53 5.27
C ASN A 281 16.82 -19.14 5.94
N CYS A 282 17.37 -18.08 5.35
CA CYS A 282 17.26 -16.73 5.91
C CYS A 282 15.89 -16.07 5.72
N PHE A 283 15.04 -16.59 4.81
CA PHE A 283 13.76 -15.98 4.42
C PHE A 283 12.64 -17.01 4.18
N SER A 284 12.65 -18.13 4.90
CA SER A 284 11.57 -19.14 4.78
C SER A 284 10.17 -18.57 5.05
N HIS A 285 10.07 -17.59 5.96
CA HIS A 285 8.85 -16.87 6.30
C HIS A 285 8.38 -15.87 5.23
N VAL A 286 9.26 -15.45 4.32
CA VAL A 286 8.95 -14.51 3.22
C VAL A 286 8.70 -15.26 1.91
N THR A 287 9.31 -16.44 1.75
CA THR A 287 9.11 -17.34 0.60
C THR A 287 7.66 -17.77 0.43
N SER A 288 6.89 -17.89 1.53
CA SER A 288 5.45 -18.18 1.48
C SER A 288 4.63 -17.06 0.81
N LEU A 289 5.13 -15.81 0.78
CA LEU A 289 4.44 -14.68 0.14
C LEU A 289 4.51 -14.73 -1.39
N LEU A 290 5.41 -15.54 -1.97
CA LEU A 290 5.55 -15.69 -3.43
C LEU A 290 4.32 -16.34 -4.11
N SER A 291 3.50 -17.04 -3.34
CA SER A 291 2.32 -17.77 -3.83
C SER A 291 1.00 -17.11 -3.44
N VAL A 292 1.04 -15.97 -2.74
CA VAL A 292 -0.11 -15.39 -2.03
C VAL A 292 -0.36 -13.97 -2.55
N SER A 293 -1.61 -13.59 -2.76
CA SER A 293 -1.96 -12.21 -3.10
C SER A 293 -1.91 -11.30 -1.88
N SER A 294 -1.67 -9.99 -2.05
CA SER A 294 -1.68 -9.02 -0.93
C SER A 294 -2.96 -9.09 -0.08
N ALA A 295 -4.11 -9.43 -0.68
CA ALA A 295 -5.38 -9.59 0.02
C ALA A 295 -5.40 -10.80 1.00
N GLU A 296 -4.65 -11.84 0.70
CA GLU A 296 -4.62 -13.11 1.47
C GLU A 296 -3.55 -13.11 2.56
N VAL A 297 -2.59 -12.17 2.52
CA VAL A 297 -1.56 -12.02 3.56
C VAL A 297 -2.22 -11.66 4.90
N SER A 298 -2.24 -12.64 5.80
CA SER A 298 -2.88 -12.53 7.12
C SER A 298 -1.90 -12.72 8.28
N ASP A 299 -0.68 -13.16 8.00
CA ASP A 299 0.29 -13.54 9.03
C ASP A 299 0.86 -12.30 9.76
N PRO A 300 0.72 -12.22 11.09
CA PRO A 300 1.30 -11.16 11.91
C PRO A 300 2.79 -10.97 11.67
N GLY A 301 3.23 -9.73 11.54
CA GLY A 301 4.64 -9.35 11.39
C GLY A 301 5.26 -9.65 10.03
N SER A 302 4.52 -10.23 9.08
CA SER A 302 5.01 -10.60 7.74
C SER A 302 5.53 -9.42 6.91
N LEU A 303 5.03 -8.21 7.15
CA LEU A 303 5.41 -6.97 6.43
C LEU A 303 5.99 -5.91 7.39
N THR A 304 6.74 -6.36 8.39
CA THR A 304 7.41 -5.45 9.34
C THR A 304 8.51 -4.64 8.63
N GLN A 305 8.69 -3.39 9.04
CA GLN A 305 9.73 -2.49 8.49
C GLN A 305 11.14 -3.10 8.54
N ASN A 306 11.44 -3.88 9.57
CA ASN A 306 12.72 -4.59 9.71
C ASN A 306 12.95 -5.60 8.58
N ILE A 307 11.93 -6.40 8.21
CA ILE A 307 12.05 -7.39 7.11
C ILE A 307 12.34 -6.68 5.79
N ILE A 308 11.70 -5.52 5.55
CA ILE A 308 11.93 -4.73 4.35
C ILE A 308 13.35 -4.16 4.33
N GLN A 309 13.82 -3.61 5.45
CA GLN A 309 15.19 -3.10 5.57
C GLN A 309 16.24 -4.21 5.41
N GLN A 310 15.96 -5.40 5.94
CA GLN A 310 16.83 -6.57 5.74
C GLN A 310 16.87 -7.01 4.27
N ALA A 311 15.72 -7.04 3.60
CA ALA A 311 15.64 -7.36 2.18
C ALA A 311 16.39 -6.32 1.32
N GLU A 312 16.21 -5.03 1.61
CA GLU A 312 16.95 -3.92 0.98
C GLU A 312 18.45 -4.05 1.15
N ALA A 313 18.91 -4.30 2.38
CA ALA A 313 20.32 -4.45 2.68
C ALA A 313 20.92 -5.66 1.95
N GLU A 314 20.18 -6.77 1.87
CA GLU A 314 20.63 -7.97 1.17
C GLU A 314 20.70 -7.76 -0.34
N VAL A 315 19.74 -7.08 -0.96
CA VAL A 315 19.80 -6.72 -2.39
C VAL A 315 20.99 -5.82 -2.67
N LYS A 316 21.20 -4.77 -1.86
CA LYS A 316 22.36 -3.89 -1.99
C LYS A 316 23.68 -4.66 -1.85
N ARG A 317 23.75 -5.61 -0.92
CA ARG A 317 24.92 -6.48 -0.73
C ARG A 317 25.14 -7.39 -1.95
N LEU A 318 24.07 -7.91 -2.55
CA LEU A 318 24.13 -8.75 -3.75
C LEU A 318 24.56 -7.96 -4.98
N ASP A 319 24.04 -6.75 -5.18
CA ASP A 319 24.47 -5.85 -6.25
C ASP A 319 25.98 -5.55 -6.17
N GLN A 320 26.46 -5.25 -4.96
CA GLN A 320 27.89 -5.04 -4.70
C GLN A 320 28.71 -6.31 -4.97
N LEU A 321 28.21 -7.48 -4.57
CA LEU A 321 28.88 -8.75 -4.82
C LEU A 321 28.93 -9.07 -6.32
N LYS A 322 27.84 -8.83 -7.05
CA LYS A 322 27.73 -9.03 -8.50
C LYS A 322 28.69 -8.11 -9.24
N ALA A 323 28.75 -6.83 -8.89
CA ALA A 323 29.72 -5.88 -9.45
C ALA A 323 31.17 -6.33 -9.19
N SER A 324 31.48 -6.74 -7.96
CA SER A 324 32.79 -7.27 -7.58
C SER A 324 33.17 -8.52 -8.39
N LYS A 325 32.22 -9.46 -8.56
CA LYS A 325 32.42 -10.68 -9.35
C LYS A 325 32.57 -10.40 -10.84
N MET A 326 31.81 -9.47 -11.40
CA MET A 326 31.96 -9.06 -12.79
C MET A 326 33.30 -8.39 -13.05
N LYS A 327 33.79 -7.58 -12.11
CA LYS A 327 35.14 -7.01 -12.19
C LYS A 327 36.22 -8.08 -12.15
N GLU A 328 36.09 -9.08 -11.27
CA GLU A 328 37.00 -10.23 -11.21
C GLU A 328 37.01 -11.00 -12.55
N LEU A 329 35.84 -11.25 -13.12
CA LEU A 329 35.70 -11.93 -14.42
C LEU A 329 36.32 -11.13 -15.55
N PHE A 330 36.08 -9.81 -15.58
CA PHE A 330 36.68 -8.91 -16.57
C PHE A 330 38.21 -8.98 -16.55
N ILE A 331 38.83 -8.92 -15.36
CA ILE A 331 40.29 -9.02 -15.22
C ILE A 331 40.80 -10.40 -15.67
N LYS A 332 40.08 -11.49 -15.38
CA LYS A 332 40.44 -12.83 -15.88
C LYS A 332 40.42 -12.89 -17.41
N LYS A 333 39.35 -12.37 -18.02
CA LYS A 333 39.19 -12.30 -19.49
C LYS A 333 40.27 -11.44 -20.14
N GLN A 334 40.65 -10.35 -19.49
CA GLN A 334 41.77 -9.51 -19.90
C GLN A 334 43.10 -10.28 -19.90
N ASN A 335 43.37 -11.06 -18.85
CA ASN A 335 44.58 -11.89 -18.78
C ASN A 335 44.57 -13.01 -19.83
N GLU A 336 43.42 -13.65 -20.05
CA GLU A 336 43.22 -14.65 -21.11
C GLU A 336 43.55 -14.09 -22.50
N LEU A 337 42.99 -12.92 -22.84
CA LEU A 337 43.31 -12.21 -24.08
C LEU A 337 44.81 -11.92 -24.21
N LYS A 338 45.43 -11.43 -23.13
CA LYS A 338 46.87 -11.13 -23.09
C LYS A 338 47.72 -12.39 -23.29
N GLU A 339 47.34 -13.51 -22.70
CA GLU A 339 48.00 -14.79 -22.91
C GLU A 339 47.90 -15.28 -24.35
N ILE A 340 46.72 -15.20 -24.97
CA ILE A 340 46.50 -15.57 -26.38
C ILE A 340 47.35 -14.70 -27.29
N CYS A 341 47.36 -13.39 -27.06
CA CYS A 341 48.20 -12.45 -27.81
C CYS A 341 49.69 -12.76 -27.64
N ASN A 342 50.16 -13.02 -26.42
CA ASN A 342 51.57 -13.35 -26.17
C ASN A 342 52.00 -14.65 -26.85
N LYS A 343 51.22 -15.73 -26.69
CA LYS A 343 51.50 -17.04 -27.31
C LYS A 343 51.50 -16.98 -28.84
N SER A 344 50.68 -16.10 -29.40
CA SER A 344 50.50 -15.97 -30.85
C SER A 344 51.28 -14.79 -31.46
N HIS A 345 52.16 -14.16 -30.67
CA HIS A 345 52.96 -12.98 -31.04
C HIS A 345 52.15 -11.83 -31.66
N MET A 346 50.93 -11.59 -31.14
CA MET A 346 50.05 -10.49 -31.54
C MET A 346 50.34 -9.22 -30.71
N GLU A 347 49.94 -8.06 -31.22
CA GLU A 347 49.99 -6.81 -30.45
C GLU A 347 49.00 -6.90 -29.27
N ILE A 348 49.51 -6.78 -28.06
CA ILE A 348 48.68 -6.65 -26.86
C ILE A 348 48.03 -5.26 -26.92
N PRO A 349 46.70 -5.13 -26.78
CA PRO A 349 46.07 -3.81 -26.67
C PRO A 349 46.67 -3.01 -25.50
N MET A 350 46.73 -1.68 -25.59
CA MET A 350 47.51 -0.86 -24.64
C MET A 350 46.96 -0.96 -23.21
N GLN A 351 47.84 -1.20 -22.22
CA GLN A 351 47.49 -1.36 -20.81
C GLN A 351 46.74 -0.13 -20.24
N SER A 352 47.03 1.09 -20.71
CA SER A 352 46.35 2.31 -20.23
C SER A 352 44.91 2.47 -20.71
N GLU A 353 44.55 1.95 -21.90
CA GLU A 353 43.15 1.91 -22.35
C GLU A 353 42.33 0.99 -21.43
N MET A 354 42.97 -0.09 -20.96
CA MET A 354 42.33 -1.06 -20.07
C MET A 354 42.20 -0.55 -18.64
N ASP A 355 43.20 0.15 -18.11
CA ASP A 355 43.14 0.76 -16.78
C ASP A 355 42.08 1.88 -16.71
N ASN A 356 41.89 2.61 -17.82
CA ASN A 356 40.80 3.58 -17.96
C ASN A 356 39.42 2.89 -17.87
N ILE A 357 39.23 1.75 -18.57
CA ILE A 357 37.97 0.97 -18.51
C ILE A 357 37.70 0.49 -17.08
N ILE A 358 38.72 0.03 -16.34
CA ILE A 358 38.56 -0.38 -14.94
C ILE A 358 38.14 0.79 -14.05
N ASN A 359 38.64 1.99 -14.30
CA ASN A 359 38.23 3.19 -13.57
C ASN A 359 36.78 3.60 -13.91
N LEU A 360 36.38 3.48 -15.18
CA LEU A 360 34.99 3.66 -15.63
C LEU A 360 34.02 2.60 -15.05
N MET A 361 34.48 1.37 -14.78
CA MET A 361 33.69 0.38 -14.04
C MET A 361 33.48 0.79 -12.58
N ASN A 362 34.51 1.35 -11.93
CA ASN A 362 34.41 1.78 -10.53
C ASN A 362 33.52 3.02 -10.36
N SER A 363 33.37 3.87 -11.39
CA SER A 363 32.45 5.01 -11.37
C SER A 363 30.98 4.63 -11.58
N GLY A 364 30.69 3.37 -11.97
CA GLY A 364 29.33 2.88 -12.19
C GLY A 364 28.66 3.39 -13.47
N GLU A 365 29.44 3.96 -14.39
CA GLU A 365 28.94 4.63 -15.60
C GLU A 365 28.72 3.66 -16.78
N ILE A 366 29.18 2.40 -16.67
CA ILE A 366 29.07 1.38 -17.72
C ILE A 366 28.46 0.07 -17.17
N ASP A 367 27.57 -0.56 -17.95
CA ASP A 367 27.05 -1.89 -17.65
C ASP A 367 28.17 -2.95 -17.71
N HIS A 368 28.33 -3.66 -16.59
CA HIS A 368 29.35 -4.68 -16.44
C HIS A 368 29.13 -5.88 -17.38
N ALA A 369 27.88 -6.16 -17.77
CA ALA A 369 27.55 -7.26 -18.67
C ALA A 369 28.04 -7.00 -20.11
N ASP A 370 27.83 -5.79 -20.60
CA ASP A 370 28.24 -5.39 -21.96
C ASP A 370 29.76 -5.38 -22.14
N LEU A 371 30.50 -4.95 -21.09
CA LEU A 371 31.96 -4.98 -21.10
C LEU A 371 32.53 -6.39 -21.12
N VAL A 372 31.97 -7.31 -20.32
CA VAL A 372 32.38 -8.72 -20.33
C VAL A 372 32.06 -9.34 -21.70
N MET A 373 30.89 -9.06 -22.28
CA MET A 373 30.54 -9.53 -23.62
C MET A 373 31.49 -8.97 -24.69
N ASN A 374 31.89 -7.70 -24.61
CA ASN A 374 32.87 -7.12 -25.53
C ASN A 374 34.23 -7.81 -25.41
N MET A 375 34.68 -8.10 -24.19
CA MET A 375 35.91 -8.85 -23.95
C MET A 375 35.85 -10.27 -24.50
N ASP A 376 34.74 -10.98 -24.34
CA ASP A 376 34.54 -12.29 -24.95
C ASP A 376 34.63 -12.21 -26.48
N GLN A 377 34.02 -11.20 -27.11
CA GLN A 377 34.16 -10.98 -28.55
C GLN A 377 35.60 -10.65 -28.98
N GLN A 378 36.37 -9.94 -28.16
CA GLN A 378 37.79 -9.68 -28.44
C GLN A 378 38.63 -10.95 -28.32
N ILE A 379 38.36 -11.78 -27.31
CA ILE A 379 39.00 -13.10 -27.14
C ILE A 379 38.70 -13.98 -28.34
N SER A 380 37.43 -14.13 -28.74
CA SER A 380 37.08 -14.96 -29.91
C SER A 380 37.79 -14.49 -31.18
N ARG A 381 37.86 -13.18 -31.43
CA ARG A 381 38.62 -12.63 -32.57
C ARG A 381 40.11 -12.94 -32.48
N ALA A 382 40.70 -12.83 -31.28
CA ALA A 382 42.10 -13.17 -31.05
C ALA A 382 42.38 -14.68 -31.22
N GLU A 383 41.47 -15.56 -30.80
CA GLU A 383 41.59 -17.02 -30.98
C GLU A 383 41.49 -17.43 -32.44
N GLU A 384 40.58 -16.82 -33.20
CA GLU A 384 40.47 -17.02 -34.65
C GLU A 384 41.74 -16.57 -35.37
N GLU A 385 42.27 -15.40 -35.01
CA GLU A 385 43.52 -14.85 -35.58
C GLU A 385 44.74 -15.70 -35.19
N ALA A 386 44.82 -16.17 -33.95
CA ALA A 386 45.85 -17.11 -33.49
C ALA A 386 45.80 -18.43 -34.27
N SER A 387 44.59 -18.98 -34.48
CA SER A 387 44.37 -20.22 -35.22
C SER A 387 44.73 -20.10 -36.68
N SER A 388 44.39 -18.97 -37.33
CA SER A 388 44.74 -18.72 -38.74
C SER A 388 46.25 -18.60 -38.96
N ARG A 389 46.99 -18.08 -37.96
CA ARG A 389 48.45 -17.91 -38.00
C ARG A 389 49.22 -19.16 -37.62
N LYS A 390 48.63 -20.10 -36.87
CA LYS A 390 49.29 -21.30 -36.35
C LYS A 390 50.07 -22.07 -37.40
N THR A 391 49.47 -22.31 -38.57
CA THR A 391 50.12 -23.04 -39.67
C THR A 391 51.35 -22.31 -40.25
N ILE A 392 51.36 -20.97 -40.24
CA ILE A 392 52.52 -20.18 -40.66
C ILE A 392 53.62 -20.31 -39.62
N MET A 393 53.29 -20.19 -38.33
CA MET A 393 54.26 -20.30 -37.23
C MET A 393 54.94 -21.68 -37.19
N GLU A 394 54.20 -22.77 -37.32
CA GLU A 394 54.77 -24.13 -37.39
C GLU A 394 55.77 -24.29 -38.56
N LYS A 395 55.54 -23.59 -39.67
CA LYS A 395 56.45 -23.60 -40.83
C LYS A 395 57.67 -22.71 -40.60
N VAL A 396 57.51 -21.55 -39.95
CA VAL A 396 58.60 -20.66 -39.56
C VAL A 396 59.54 -21.36 -38.58
N GLU A 397 59.01 -22.07 -37.56
CA GLU A 397 59.81 -22.85 -36.62
C GLU A 397 60.63 -23.94 -37.32
N LYS A 398 60.02 -24.69 -38.24
CA LYS A 398 60.73 -25.69 -39.06
C LYS A 398 61.84 -25.06 -39.91
N TRP A 399 61.58 -23.89 -40.49
CA TRP A 399 62.59 -23.16 -41.25
C TRP A 399 63.74 -22.67 -40.35
N MET A 400 63.44 -22.15 -39.16
CA MET A 400 64.46 -21.71 -38.19
C MET A 400 65.36 -22.87 -37.76
N LEU A 401 64.78 -24.03 -37.44
CA LEU A 401 65.57 -25.24 -37.10
C LEU A 401 66.44 -25.70 -38.26
N ALA A 402 65.92 -25.68 -39.49
CA ALA A 402 66.70 -26.04 -40.68
C ALA A 402 67.86 -25.06 -40.91
N ARG A 403 67.62 -23.75 -40.68
CA ARG A 403 68.63 -22.69 -40.77
C ARG A 403 69.69 -22.78 -39.67
N ASP A 404 69.31 -23.12 -38.44
CA ASP A 404 70.30 -23.33 -37.36
C ASP A 404 71.18 -24.55 -37.64
N GLU A 405 70.62 -25.60 -38.23
CA GLU A 405 71.37 -26.78 -38.66
C GLU A 405 72.26 -26.48 -39.90
N GLU A 406 71.83 -25.59 -40.80
CA GLU A 406 72.66 -25.03 -41.88
C GLU A 406 73.90 -24.33 -41.32
N ARG A 407 73.69 -23.42 -40.36
CA ARG A 407 74.76 -22.69 -39.68
C ARG A 407 75.73 -23.64 -38.98
N TRP A 408 75.22 -24.65 -38.29
CA TRP A 408 76.05 -25.68 -37.65
C TRP A 408 76.85 -26.49 -38.69
N LEU A 409 76.25 -26.84 -39.82
CA LEU A 409 76.92 -27.58 -40.90
C LEU A 409 78.03 -26.75 -41.55
N GLU A 410 77.84 -25.45 -41.72
CA GLU A 410 78.88 -24.54 -42.19
C GLU A 410 80.06 -24.46 -41.22
N GLU A 411 79.78 -24.30 -39.91
CA GLU A 411 80.80 -24.30 -38.86
C GLU A 411 81.58 -25.62 -38.85
N TYR A 412 80.87 -26.75 -38.96
CA TYR A 412 81.48 -28.08 -39.04
C TYR A 412 82.28 -28.29 -40.34
N GLY A 413 81.84 -27.70 -41.45
CA GLY A 413 82.54 -27.76 -42.74
C GLY A 413 83.89 -27.02 -42.71
N ARG A 414 83.97 -25.94 -41.92
CA ARG A 414 85.20 -25.13 -41.72
C ARG A 414 86.18 -25.75 -40.73
N ASP A 415 85.78 -26.75 -39.95
CA ASP A 415 86.68 -27.43 -39.00
C ASP A 415 87.69 -28.32 -39.75
N GLU A 416 88.97 -27.97 -39.66
CA GLU A 416 90.09 -28.72 -40.25
C GLU A 416 90.26 -30.11 -39.61
N ASN A 417 89.85 -30.28 -38.35
CA ASN A 417 89.98 -31.53 -37.59
C ASN A 417 88.75 -32.45 -37.72
N ARG A 418 87.82 -32.16 -38.64
CA ARG A 418 86.53 -32.86 -38.80
C ARG A 418 86.63 -34.36 -39.07
N TYR A 419 87.74 -34.83 -39.67
CA TYR A 419 87.99 -36.25 -39.96
C TYR A 419 88.99 -36.91 -39.00
N SER A 420 89.39 -36.21 -37.92
CA SER A 420 90.25 -36.81 -36.90
C SER A 420 89.55 -38.03 -36.26
N VAL A 421 90.32 -39.09 -35.97
CA VAL A 421 89.81 -40.36 -35.38
C VAL A 421 89.53 -40.16 -33.88
N ARG A 422 88.65 -39.21 -33.54
CA ARG A 422 88.15 -38.99 -32.17
C ARG A 422 86.91 -39.84 -31.91
N ARG A 423 86.73 -40.27 -30.65
CA ARG A 423 85.47 -40.88 -30.20
C ARG A 423 84.31 -39.92 -30.50
N GLY A 424 83.43 -40.31 -31.42
CA GLY A 424 82.24 -39.51 -31.80
C GLY A 424 82.24 -38.95 -33.23
N ALA A 425 83.35 -39.02 -33.97
CA ALA A 425 83.45 -38.47 -35.35
C ALA A 425 82.36 -39.03 -36.30
N HIS A 426 82.09 -40.34 -36.24
CA HIS A 426 81.02 -40.97 -37.03
C HIS A 426 79.61 -40.49 -36.66
N LYS A 427 79.36 -40.05 -35.41
CA LYS A 427 78.07 -39.45 -35.02
C LYS A 427 77.91 -38.06 -35.62
N ASN A 428 78.98 -37.25 -35.62
CA ASN A 428 78.99 -35.93 -36.25
C ASN A 428 78.85 -36.01 -37.76
N LEU A 429 79.49 -37.01 -38.41
CA LEU A 429 79.32 -37.26 -39.83
C LEU A 429 77.86 -37.65 -40.17
N ARG A 430 77.23 -38.53 -39.38
CA ARG A 430 75.80 -38.85 -39.52
C ARG A 430 74.89 -37.64 -39.29
N ARG A 431 75.24 -36.74 -38.36
CA ARG A 431 74.51 -35.48 -38.16
C ARG A 431 74.68 -34.56 -39.37
N ALA A 432 75.89 -34.39 -39.89
CA ALA A 432 76.18 -33.58 -41.07
C ALA A 432 75.42 -34.08 -42.31
N GLU A 433 75.29 -35.39 -42.48
CA GLU A 433 74.49 -35.93 -43.59
C GLU A 433 72.98 -35.64 -43.42
N ARG A 434 72.45 -35.78 -42.19
CA ARG A 434 71.06 -35.36 -41.90
C ARG A 434 70.85 -33.86 -42.06
N ALA A 435 71.82 -33.05 -41.66
CA ALA A 435 71.83 -31.60 -41.84
C ALA A 435 71.72 -31.24 -43.32
N ARG A 436 72.56 -31.82 -44.18
CA ARG A 436 72.52 -31.59 -45.64
C ARG A 436 71.14 -31.87 -46.25
N VAL A 437 70.51 -32.97 -45.83
CA VAL A 437 69.15 -33.32 -46.28
C VAL A 437 68.10 -32.28 -45.83
N LEU A 438 68.27 -31.68 -44.65
CA LEU A 438 67.39 -30.61 -44.17
C LEU A 438 67.67 -29.29 -44.89
N VAL A 439 68.95 -28.93 -45.09
CA VAL A 439 69.37 -27.71 -45.81
C VAL A 439 68.85 -27.71 -47.25
N ASN A 440 68.91 -28.85 -47.94
CA ASN A 440 68.36 -28.98 -49.30
C ASN A 440 66.84 -28.73 -49.38
N LYS A 441 66.12 -28.81 -48.26
CA LYS A 441 64.67 -28.54 -48.18
C LYS A 441 64.35 -27.07 -47.84
N ILE A 442 65.35 -26.25 -47.49
CA ILE A 442 65.15 -24.85 -47.13
C ILE A 442 64.47 -24.04 -48.25
N PRO A 443 64.89 -24.12 -49.54
CA PRO A 443 64.25 -23.34 -50.60
C PRO A 443 62.74 -23.64 -50.71
N ALA A 444 62.35 -24.91 -50.68
CA ALA A 444 60.94 -25.31 -50.74
C ALA A 444 60.14 -24.85 -49.51
N LEU A 445 60.76 -24.83 -48.32
CA LEU A 445 60.13 -24.28 -47.11
C LEU A 445 59.93 -22.77 -47.21
N VAL A 446 60.89 -22.04 -47.80
CA VAL A 446 60.83 -20.58 -48.02
C VAL A 446 59.78 -20.21 -49.07
N ASP A 447 59.60 -21.01 -50.12
CA ASP A 447 58.52 -20.79 -51.10
C ASP A 447 57.15 -21.01 -50.45
N LEU A 448 57.00 -22.08 -49.67
CA LEU A 448 55.76 -22.42 -48.96
C LEU A 448 55.39 -21.36 -47.90
N LEU A 449 56.28 -21.07 -46.95
CA LEU A 449 56.69 -19.70 -46.68
C LEU A 449 55.87 -18.50 -47.15
N ILE A 450 56.38 -17.97 -48.26
CA ILE A 450 55.92 -16.81 -48.99
C ILE A 450 54.48 -16.99 -49.46
N GLU A 451 54.11 -18.18 -49.95
CA GLU A 451 52.75 -18.47 -50.43
C GLU A 451 51.72 -18.37 -49.30
N ASN A 452 51.95 -19.05 -48.17
CA ASN A 452 51.03 -19.01 -47.03
C ASN A 452 50.91 -17.59 -46.46
N THR A 453 52.03 -16.87 -46.39
CA THR A 453 52.06 -15.49 -45.93
C THR A 453 51.29 -14.54 -46.86
N LYS A 454 51.43 -14.71 -48.19
CA LYS A 454 50.67 -13.94 -49.18
C LYS A 454 49.17 -14.25 -49.10
N SER A 455 48.81 -15.52 -48.93
CA SER A 455 47.41 -15.97 -48.76
C SER A 455 46.79 -15.37 -47.50
N TRP A 456 47.52 -15.41 -46.38
CA TRP A 456 47.11 -14.81 -45.11
C TRP A 456 46.99 -13.28 -45.22
N LYS A 457 47.96 -12.61 -45.84
CA LYS A 457 47.92 -11.16 -46.09
C LYS A 457 46.70 -10.72 -46.93
N LYS A 458 46.28 -11.54 -47.91
CA LYS A 458 45.12 -11.28 -48.76
C LYS A 458 43.80 -11.42 -47.99
N LYS A 459 43.75 -12.29 -46.98
CA LYS A 459 42.57 -12.55 -46.14
C LYS A 459 42.45 -11.58 -44.95
N GLU A 460 43.56 -11.28 -44.26
CA GLU A 460 43.52 -10.66 -42.92
C GLU A 460 43.97 -9.16 -42.88
N ARG A 461 44.44 -8.57 -44.00
CA ARG A 461 44.79 -7.13 -44.13
C ARG A 461 45.69 -6.50 -43.04
N ARG A 462 46.54 -7.25 -42.32
CA ARG A 462 47.46 -6.70 -41.30
C ARG A 462 48.93 -7.06 -41.59
N LEU A 463 49.81 -6.06 -41.54
CA LEU A 463 51.21 -6.12 -42.02
C LEU A 463 52.29 -6.13 -40.92
N SER A 464 51.95 -5.91 -39.64
CA SER A 464 52.95 -5.68 -38.57
C SER A 464 53.61 -6.95 -38.00
N PHE A 465 53.10 -8.14 -38.34
CA PHE A 465 53.38 -9.37 -37.61
C PHE A 465 54.77 -9.99 -37.82
N MET A 466 55.18 -10.26 -39.06
CA MET A 466 56.44 -11.00 -39.32
C MET A 466 57.68 -10.24 -38.84
N MET A 467 57.65 -8.90 -38.88
CA MET A 467 58.80 -8.10 -38.45
C MET A 467 59.02 -8.16 -36.94
N ARG A 468 57.97 -8.33 -36.12
CA ARG A 468 58.11 -8.37 -34.66
C ARG A 468 58.68 -9.70 -34.16
N TYR A 469 58.18 -10.84 -34.65
CA TYR A 469 58.72 -12.16 -34.29
C TYR A 469 60.19 -12.29 -34.69
N LEU A 470 60.53 -11.87 -35.92
CA LEU A 470 61.92 -11.84 -36.37
C LEU A 470 62.74 -10.82 -35.58
N SER A 471 62.21 -9.64 -35.23
CA SER A 471 62.95 -8.67 -34.42
C SER A 471 63.21 -9.15 -32.99
N GLU A 472 62.27 -9.85 -32.35
CA GLU A 472 62.42 -10.37 -30.98
C GLU A 472 63.48 -11.49 -30.92
N GLN A 473 63.52 -12.38 -31.91
CA GLN A 473 64.54 -13.44 -31.99
C GLN A 473 65.96 -12.91 -32.26
N TYR A 474 66.10 -11.72 -32.85
CA TYR A 474 67.39 -11.10 -33.16
C TYR A 474 67.83 -10.03 -32.14
N LYS A 475 66.98 -9.68 -31.16
CA LYS A 475 67.39 -8.81 -30.03
C LYS A 475 68.19 -9.53 -28.95
N GLY A 476 68.32 -10.85 -29.03
CA GLY A 476 69.02 -11.70 -28.05
C GLY A 476 70.31 -12.37 -28.55
N LYS A 477 70.91 -11.91 -29.65
CA LYS A 477 72.22 -12.39 -30.14
C LYS A 477 73.19 -11.25 -30.34
#